data_AF-A0AAV4J4N9-F1
#
_entry.id   AF-A0AAV4J4N9-F1
#
_cell.length_a   1.000
_cell.length_b   1.000
_cell.length_c   1.000
_cell.angle_alpha   90.00
_cell.angle_beta   90.00
_cell.angle_gamma   90.00
#
_symmetry.space_group_name_H-M   'P 1'
#
loop_
_entity.id
_entity.type
_entity.pdbx_description
1 polymer ?
#
loop_
_entity_poly.entity_id
_entity_poly.type
_entity_poly.pdbx_seq_one_letter_code
_entity_poly.pdbx_strand_id
1 'polypeptide(L)'
;MERGFTKVTGRNTTYGSERLGLPWSDVSLSECLSMCIVTYSNQCQTLMYNSQSRLCTPGSFPQSGTGGADLESNSTEGDLYASTSCDTSNGFTYVTSATASACMMASNFTLTYFDAYDYCADLGAHLFVGRTLDKLELLPHGIKFFIGLTDLETEGVYIWQDTKEELSTALKSVLYQTNEPNNLGPEDCTVYAAGSSGNTGNDVNCALNNFWFACERPMLNL
;
A
#
# COMPACT_ATOMS: atom_id res chain seq x y z
N MET A 1 19.48 1.01 1.10
CA MET A 1 18.84 -0.28 1.42
C MET A 1 18.07 -0.67 0.18
N GLU A 2 18.57 -1.63 -0.59
CA GLU A 2 18.00 -1.99 -1.90
C GLU A 2 16.75 -2.85 -1.68
N ARG A 3 15.58 -2.38 -2.14
CA ARG A 3 14.38 -3.22 -2.18
C ARG A 3 14.62 -4.34 -3.20
N GLY A 4 14.64 -5.58 -2.74
CA GLY A 4 14.91 -6.74 -3.60
C GLY A 4 13.69 -7.08 -4.46
N PHE A 5 13.63 -6.56 -5.69
CA PHE A 5 12.59 -6.97 -6.64
C PHE A 5 13.00 -8.24 -7.36
N THR A 6 12.09 -9.20 -7.41
CA THR A 6 12.27 -10.47 -8.11
C THR A 6 11.25 -10.57 -9.24
N LYS A 7 11.57 -11.40 -10.24
CA LYS A 7 10.66 -11.64 -11.36
C LYS A 7 9.39 -12.30 -10.83
N VAL A 8 8.25 -11.71 -11.16
CA VAL A 8 6.93 -12.26 -10.87
C VAL A 8 6.69 -13.46 -11.79
N THR A 9 6.55 -14.66 -11.24
CA THR A 9 6.35 -15.90 -12.01
C THR A 9 5.07 -16.62 -11.60
N GLY A 10 4.19 -16.95 -12.55
CA GLY A 10 2.97 -17.74 -12.31
C GLY A 10 2.04 -17.78 -13.53
N ARG A 11 1.35 -18.92 -13.76
CA ARG A 11 0.54 -19.18 -14.98
C ARG A 11 -0.88 -18.57 -14.98
N ASN A 12 -1.19 -17.63 -14.08
CA ASN A 12 -2.57 -17.16 -13.91
C ASN A 12 -2.69 -15.73 -13.32
N THR A 13 -1.71 -14.85 -13.52
CA THR A 13 -1.62 -13.60 -12.76
C THR A 13 -2.21 -12.41 -13.52
N THR A 14 -3.38 -11.95 -13.08
CA THR A 14 -3.94 -10.60 -13.32
C THR A 14 -3.25 -9.53 -12.44
N TYR A 15 -1.93 -9.68 -12.21
CA TYR A 15 -1.16 -8.75 -11.38
C TYR A 15 -0.29 -7.87 -12.27
N GLY A 16 -0.34 -6.57 -11.99
CA GLY A 16 0.53 -5.56 -12.57
C GLY A 16 0.43 -4.30 -11.74
N SER A 17 0.51 -3.13 -12.35
CA SER A 17 0.43 -1.84 -11.65
C SER A 17 0.13 -0.72 -12.63
N GLU A 18 -0.07 0.49 -12.12
CA GLU A 18 -0.16 1.68 -12.96
C GLU A 18 1.23 2.14 -13.40
N ARG A 19 1.33 2.68 -14.60
CA ARG A 19 2.54 3.32 -15.11
C ARG A 19 2.75 4.68 -14.46
N LEU A 20 3.89 4.84 -13.79
CA LEU A 20 4.26 6.10 -13.15
C LEU A 20 4.80 7.15 -14.13
N GLY A 21 5.30 6.72 -15.29
CA GLY A 21 5.83 7.62 -16.29
C GLY A 21 6.34 6.92 -17.55
N LEU A 22 7.03 7.69 -18.39
CA LEU A 22 7.53 7.18 -19.67
C LEU A 22 8.62 6.11 -19.46
N PRO A 23 8.64 5.05 -20.28
CA PRO A 23 9.75 4.11 -20.31
C PRO A 23 11.08 4.78 -20.65
N TRP A 24 12.17 4.23 -20.13
CA TRP A 24 13.53 4.59 -20.52
C TRP A 24 14.36 3.33 -20.77
N SER A 25 15.60 3.49 -21.22
CA SER A 25 16.52 2.37 -21.41
C SER A 25 17.68 2.44 -20.43
N ASP A 26 18.05 1.30 -19.87
CA ASP A 26 19.19 1.17 -18.96
C ASP A 26 19.93 -0.16 -19.11
N VAL A 27 21.16 -0.25 -18.63
CA VAL A 27 22.06 -1.38 -18.91
C VAL A 27 21.71 -2.66 -18.15
N SER A 28 20.92 -2.57 -17.07
CA SER A 28 20.51 -3.71 -16.26
C SER A 28 19.22 -3.46 -15.49
N LEU A 29 18.61 -4.53 -14.96
CA LEU A 29 17.50 -4.44 -14.02
C LEU A 29 17.84 -3.59 -12.79
N SER A 30 19.05 -3.71 -12.24
CA SER A 30 19.45 -2.97 -11.03
C SER A 30 19.54 -1.46 -11.27
N GLU A 31 20.00 -1.06 -12.45
CA GLU A 31 20.04 0.36 -12.83
C GLU A 31 18.62 0.89 -13.09
N CYS A 32 17.77 0.12 -13.79
CA CYS A 32 16.35 0.45 -13.91
C CYS A 32 15.68 0.63 -12.53
N LEU A 33 15.91 -0.28 -11.59
CA LEU A 33 15.32 -0.20 -10.24
C LEU A 33 15.84 1.04 -9.49
N SER A 34 17.14 1.31 -9.57
CA SER A 34 17.77 2.47 -8.93
C SER A 34 17.18 3.78 -9.49
N MET A 35 17.08 3.90 -10.80
CA MET A 35 16.49 5.07 -11.45
C MET A 35 15.00 5.24 -11.12
N CYS A 36 14.25 4.14 -11.06
CA CYS A 36 12.84 4.16 -10.67
C CYS A 36 12.66 4.68 -9.24
N ILE A 37 13.44 4.17 -8.29
CA ILE A 37 13.39 4.59 -6.88
C ILE A 37 13.84 6.04 -6.71
N VAL A 38 14.89 6.48 -7.41
CA VAL A 38 15.36 7.87 -7.35
C VAL A 38 14.35 8.84 -7.93
N THR A 39 13.63 8.44 -8.99
CA THR A 39 12.70 9.32 -9.70
C THR A 39 11.33 9.38 -9.03
N TYR A 40 10.83 8.25 -8.54
CA TYR A 40 9.45 8.11 -8.05
C TYR A 40 9.35 7.75 -6.55
N SER A 41 10.47 7.70 -5.83
CA SER A 41 10.54 7.44 -4.38
C SER A 41 9.74 6.20 -3.94
N ASN A 42 8.77 6.38 -3.05
CA ASN A 42 7.90 5.32 -2.53
C ASN A 42 6.80 4.90 -3.50
N GLN A 43 6.58 5.61 -4.61
CA GLN A 43 5.63 5.18 -5.63
C GLN A 43 6.22 4.08 -6.51
N CYS A 44 7.54 4.05 -6.72
CA CYS A 44 8.20 2.93 -7.42
C CYS A 44 8.12 1.64 -6.59
N GLN A 45 7.21 0.75 -6.97
CA GLN A 45 6.93 -0.49 -6.24
C GLN A 45 6.89 -1.72 -7.14
N THR A 46 6.80 -1.51 -8.45
CA THR A 46 7.08 -2.53 -9.47
C THR A 46 7.96 -1.92 -10.57
N LEU A 47 8.52 -2.80 -11.39
CA LEU A 47 9.26 -2.41 -12.58
C LEU A 47 9.05 -3.45 -13.65
N MET A 48 8.70 -3.01 -14.86
CA MET A 48 8.81 -3.88 -16.05
C MET A 48 10.22 -3.75 -16.61
N TYR A 49 10.85 -4.87 -16.93
CA TYR A 49 12.16 -4.87 -17.56
C TYR A 49 12.26 -5.88 -18.70
N ASN A 50 12.61 -5.38 -19.89
CA ASN A 50 12.91 -6.20 -21.06
C ASN A 50 14.43 -6.35 -21.20
N SER A 51 14.92 -7.56 -20.95
CA SER A 51 16.37 -7.86 -21.01
C SER A 51 16.96 -7.80 -22.42
N GLN A 52 16.14 -7.89 -23.48
CA GLN A 52 16.59 -7.83 -24.87
C GLN A 52 16.70 -6.37 -25.34
N SER A 53 15.64 -5.59 -25.15
CA SER A 53 15.58 -4.19 -25.58
C SER A 53 16.13 -3.21 -24.56
N ARG A 54 16.43 -3.67 -23.33
CA ARG A 54 16.88 -2.87 -22.18
C ARG A 54 15.86 -1.83 -21.72
N LEU A 55 14.59 -2.02 -22.08
CA LEU A 55 13.51 -1.11 -21.73
C LEU A 55 13.13 -1.31 -20.26
N CYS A 56 13.09 -0.21 -19.52
CA CYS A 56 12.59 -0.10 -18.15
C CYS A 56 11.26 0.67 -18.20
N THR A 57 10.22 0.15 -17.55
CA THR A 57 8.97 0.90 -17.34
C THR A 57 8.65 0.97 -15.84
N PRO A 58 8.54 2.18 -15.26
CA PRO A 58 8.32 2.36 -13.83
C PRO A 58 6.86 2.07 -13.48
N GLY A 59 6.64 1.24 -12.46
CA GLY A 59 5.30 0.88 -12.03
C GLY A 59 5.03 1.20 -10.57
N SER A 60 3.75 1.51 -10.31
CA SER A 60 3.23 1.84 -8.99
C SER A 60 3.06 0.61 -8.10
N PHE A 61 2.27 0.72 -7.04
CA PHE A 61 1.93 -0.40 -6.16
C PHE A 61 1.33 -1.57 -6.95
N PRO A 62 1.70 -2.82 -6.64
CA PRO A 62 1.09 -3.98 -7.28
C PRO A 62 -0.42 -4.00 -7.06
N GLN A 63 -1.17 -4.12 -8.15
CA GLN A 63 -2.62 -4.22 -8.16
C GLN A 63 -3.05 -5.55 -8.78
N SER A 64 -4.24 -6.03 -8.39
CA SER A 64 -4.89 -7.20 -9.00
C SER A 64 -6.03 -6.78 -9.93
N GLY A 65 -6.38 -7.62 -10.88
CA GLY A 65 -7.52 -7.39 -11.78
C GLY A 65 -7.24 -6.30 -12.82
N THR A 66 -8.27 -5.53 -13.19
CA THR A 66 -8.19 -4.54 -14.27
C THR A 66 -7.27 -3.35 -13.95
N GLY A 67 -7.08 -3.03 -12.67
CA GLY A 67 -6.16 -1.96 -12.25
C GLY A 67 -4.68 -2.30 -12.48
N GLY A 68 -4.34 -3.59 -12.45
CA GLY A 68 -2.99 -4.06 -12.77
C GLY A 68 -2.69 -4.18 -14.26
N ALA A 69 -3.68 -4.06 -15.15
CA ALA A 69 -3.53 -4.40 -16.57
C ALA A 69 -2.61 -3.46 -17.36
N ASP A 70 -2.35 -2.24 -16.87
CA ASP A 70 -1.49 -1.27 -17.56
C ASP A 70 -0.03 -1.74 -17.65
N LEU A 71 0.47 -2.38 -16.58
CA LEU A 71 1.82 -2.96 -16.52
C LEU A 71 1.80 -4.44 -16.12
N GLU A 72 1.28 -5.28 -17.00
CA GLU A 72 1.43 -6.74 -16.93
C GLU A 72 2.55 -7.25 -17.86
N SER A 73 3.11 -8.42 -17.52
CA SER A 73 4.21 -9.04 -18.29
C SER A 73 3.83 -9.21 -19.77
N ASN A 74 4.66 -8.69 -20.68
CA ASN A 74 4.37 -8.72 -22.12
C ASN A 74 5.66 -8.71 -22.97
N SER A 75 5.53 -9.00 -24.27
CA SER A 75 6.70 -9.12 -25.16
C SER A 75 7.44 -7.80 -25.40
N THR A 76 6.77 -6.66 -25.21
CA THR A 76 7.32 -5.33 -25.50
C THR A 76 8.10 -4.79 -24.31
N GLU A 77 7.47 -4.74 -23.15
CA GLU A 77 8.03 -4.16 -21.92
C GLU A 77 8.73 -5.19 -21.02
N GLY A 78 8.56 -6.48 -21.33
CA GLY A 78 9.29 -7.57 -20.68
C GLY A 78 8.56 -8.14 -19.48
N ASP A 79 9.35 -8.55 -18.48
CA ASP A 79 8.84 -9.21 -17.30
C ASP A 79 8.53 -8.20 -16.19
N LEU A 80 7.50 -8.47 -15.39
CA LEU A 80 7.18 -7.70 -14.19
C LEU A 80 8.10 -8.12 -13.03
N TYR A 81 8.69 -7.14 -12.35
CA TYR A 81 9.50 -7.30 -11.14
C TYR A 81 8.86 -6.54 -9.98
N ALA A 82 8.76 -7.20 -8.83
CA ALA A 82 8.19 -6.62 -7.62
C ALA A 82 8.83 -7.28 -6.39
N SER A 83 8.59 -6.73 -5.20
CA SER A 83 8.93 -7.43 -3.97
C SER A 83 8.02 -8.66 -3.78
N THR A 84 8.61 -9.84 -3.57
CA THR A 84 7.88 -11.10 -3.31
C THR A 84 8.12 -11.63 -1.90
N SER A 85 8.75 -10.84 -1.04
CA SER A 85 9.08 -11.21 0.32
C SER A 85 9.06 -9.98 1.23
N CYS A 86 8.79 -10.18 2.51
CA CYS A 86 8.84 -9.09 3.47
C CYS A 86 10.30 -8.69 3.76
N ASP A 87 10.67 -7.46 3.37
CA ASP A 87 11.86 -6.81 3.89
C ASP A 87 11.60 -6.45 5.36
N THR A 88 12.31 -7.11 6.28
CA THR A 88 12.14 -6.98 7.74
C THR A 88 13.06 -5.93 8.38
N SER A 89 13.77 -5.16 7.56
CA SER A 89 14.51 -4.00 8.04
C SER A 89 13.58 -2.95 8.67
N ASN A 90 14.12 -2.06 9.50
CA ASN A 90 13.39 -0.94 10.11
C ASN A 90 12.16 -1.34 10.95
N GLY A 91 12.17 -2.55 11.53
CA GLY A 91 11.11 -3.03 12.41
C GLY A 91 9.90 -3.60 11.68
N PHE A 92 9.96 -3.79 10.36
CA PHE A 92 8.92 -4.51 9.63
C PHE A 92 8.95 -6.00 9.97
N THR A 93 7.76 -6.60 10.05
CA THR A 93 7.59 -8.03 10.28
C THR A 93 6.53 -8.58 9.33
N TYR A 94 6.72 -9.84 8.93
CA TYR A 94 5.67 -10.56 8.20
C TYR A 94 4.65 -11.08 9.19
N VAL A 95 3.43 -10.56 9.12
CA VAL A 95 2.29 -10.99 9.94
C VAL A 95 1.29 -11.73 9.06
N THR A 96 0.64 -12.74 9.61
CA THR A 96 -0.31 -13.58 8.86
C THR A 96 -1.45 -14.05 9.75
N SER A 97 -2.62 -14.17 9.15
CA SER A 97 -3.78 -14.91 9.65
C SER A 97 -4.06 -16.10 8.73
N ALA A 98 -5.22 -16.74 8.88
CA ALA A 98 -5.65 -17.82 7.98
C ALA A 98 -5.95 -17.33 6.55
N THR A 99 -6.28 -16.05 6.38
CA THR A 99 -6.84 -15.48 5.13
C THR A 99 -6.14 -14.21 4.67
N ALA A 100 -5.26 -13.62 5.48
CA ALA A 100 -4.54 -12.40 5.16
C ALA A 100 -3.07 -12.46 5.60
N SER A 101 -2.23 -11.67 4.95
CA SER A 101 -0.87 -11.40 5.41
C SER A 101 -0.45 -9.98 5.04
N ALA A 102 0.56 -9.46 5.74
CA ALA A 102 1.14 -8.15 5.49
C ALA A 102 2.62 -8.13 5.91
N CYS A 103 3.43 -7.34 5.22
CA CYS A 103 4.75 -6.94 5.69
C CYS A 103 4.61 -5.58 6.35
N MET A 104 4.48 -5.54 7.68
CA MET A 104 4.06 -4.33 8.37
C MET A 104 4.94 -3.96 9.56
N MET A 105 4.94 -2.68 9.88
CA MET A 105 5.49 -2.10 11.10
C MET A 105 4.38 -1.29 11.77
N ALA A 106 4.07 -1.62 13.02
CA ALA A 106 3.16 -0.85 13.85
C ALA A 106 3.98 0.07 14.77
N SER A 107 3.68 1.36 14.75
CA SER A 107 4.37 2.33 15.61
C SER A 107 4.06 2.06 17.08
N ASN A 108 4.89 2.59 17.98
CA ASN A 108 4.62 2.67 19.43
C ASN A 108 4.60 4.13 19.92
N PHE A 109 4.44 5.06 18.97
CA PHE A 109 4.39 6.49 19.16
C PHE A 109 3.35 7.08 18.21
N THR A 110 2.94 8.31 18.47
CA THR A 110 1.89 8.99 17.72
C THR A 110 2.46 10.06 16.81
N LEU A 111 1.77 10.29 15.69
CA LEU A 111 2.05 11.33 14.70
C LEU A 111 0.74 11.89 14.17
N THR A 112 0.77 13.03 13.48
CA THR A 112 -0.36 13.42 12.62
C THR A 112 -0.48 12.43 11.45
N TYR A 113 -1.62 12.43 10.75
CA TYR A 113 -1.77 11.57 9.57
C TYR A 113 -0.70 11.85 8.51
N PHE A 114 -0.44 13.13 8.23
CA PHE A 114 0.53 13.54 7.21
C PHE A 114 1.96 13.15 7.60
N ASP A 115 2.34 13.37 8.86
CA ASP A 115 3.66 12.93 9.34
C ASP A 115 3.80 11.39 9.31
N ALA A 116 2.72 10.66 9.61
CA ALA A 116 2.71 9.19 9.53
C ALA A 116 2.80 8.71 8.08
N TYR A 117 2.14 9.39 7.15
CA TYR A 117 2.23 9.14 5.72
C TYR A 117 3.67 9.29 5.23
N ASP A 118 4.31 10.42 5.54
CA ASP A 118 5.71 10.70 5.17
C ASP A 118 6.67 9.72 5.83
N TYR A 119 6.45 9.39 7.11
CA TYR A 119 7.26 8.40 7.82
C TYR A 119 7.22 7.03 7.14
N CYS A 120 6.03 6.56 6.72
CA CYS A 120 5.93 5.30 5.99
C CYS A 120 6.62 5.41 4.62
N ALA A 121 6.44 6.52 3.90
CA ALA A 121 7.07 6.77 2.61
C ALA A 121 8.61 6.71 2.70
N ASP A 122 9.21 7.32 3.72
CA ASP A 122 10.66 7.32 3.98
C ASP A 122 11.21 5.91 4.23
N LEU A 123 10.38 5.01 4.77
CA LEU A 123 10.73 3.60 4.97
C LEU A 123 10.49 2.72 3.73
N GLY A 124 10.06 3.33 2.63
CA GLY A 124 9.69 2.68 1.39
C GLY A 124 8.38 1.91 1.46
N ALA A 125 7.52 2.33 2.36
CA ALA A 125 6.21 1.76 2.65
C ALA A 125 5.10 2.78 2.34
N HIS A 126 3.88 2.40 2.62
CA HIS A 126 2.72 3.27 2.68
C HIS A 126 2.00 3.04 4.02
N LEU A 127 1.04 3.89 4.38
CA LEU A 127 0.16 3.58 5.52
C LEU A 127 -0.61 2.28 5.26
N PHE A 128 -0.83 1.49 6.30
CA PHE A 128 -1.40 0.14 6.24
C PHE A 128 -2.73 0.10 5.49
N VAL A 129 -2.89 -0.85 4.57
CA VAL A 129 -4.07 -0.95 3.72
C VAL A 129 -4.87 -2.19 4.06
N GLY A 130 -6.04 -1.99 4.67
CA GLY A 130 -6.93 -3.05 5.10
C GLY A 130 -8.16 -3.19 4.21
N ARG A 131 -8.00 -3.66 2.97
CA ARG A 131 -9.12 -3.90 2.02
C ARG A 131 -10.10 -5.00 2.46
N THR A 132 -9.82 -5.70 3.56
CA THR A 132 -10.72 -6.67 4.21
C THR A 132 -10.61 -6.54 5.72
N LEU A 133 -11.67 -6.92 6.45
CA LEU A 133 -11.63 -7.00 7.91
C LEU A 133 -10.52 -7.95 8.39
N ASP A 134 -10.39 -9.13 7.77
CA ASP A 134 -9.35 -10.10 8.12
C ASP A 134 -7.94 -9.52 8.03
N LYS A 135 -7.70 -8.59 7.09
CA LYS A 135 -6.42 -7.88 6.98
C LYS A 135 -6.29 -6.79 8.05
N LEU A 136 -7.35 -6.04 8.34
CA LEU A 136 -7.36 -5.06 9.44
C LEU A 136 -7.08 -5.70 10.81
N GLU A 137 -7.53 -6.93 11.03
CA GLU A 137 -7.25 -7.70 12.25
C GLU A 137 -5.78 -8.15 12.40
N LEU A 138 -4.91 -7.86 11.42
CA LEU A 138 -3.45 -8.03 11.57
C LEU A 138 -2.83 -6.90 12.43
N LEU A 139 -3.53 -5.79 12.62
CA LEU A 139 -3.07 -4.70 13.49
C LEU A 139 -3.00 -5.15 14.95
N PRO A 140 -2.09 -4.59 15.78
CA PRO A 140 -2.10 -4.84 17.21
C PRO A 140 -3.46 -4.53 17.86
N HIS A 141 -3.98 -5.48 18.63
CA HIS A 141 -5.32 -5.38 19.22
C HIS A 141 -5.41 -4.28 20.28
N GLY A 142 -6.58 -3.64 20.36
CA GLY A 142 -6.91 -2.69 21.42
C GLY A 142 -6.28 -1.29 21.29
N ILE A 143 -5.62 -1.01 20.17
CA ILE A 143 -4.99 0.29 19.88
C ILE A 143 -5.55 0.83 18.57
N LYS A 144 -5.82 2.14 18.52
CA LYS A 144 -6.25 2.84 17.29
C LYS A 144 -5.04 3.23 16.45
N PHE A 145 -5.03 2.78 15.20
CA PHE A 145 -4.03 3.12 14.21
C PHE A 145 -4.63 3.95 13.09
N PHE A 146 -3.92 4.99 12.66
CA PHE A 146 -4.10 5.53 11.31
C PHE A 146 -3.82 4.44 10.28
N ILE A 147 -4.74 4.31 9.32
CA ILE A 147 -4.62 3.43 8.15
C ILE A 147 -4.62 4.26 6.87
N GLY A 148 -4.23 3.67 5.75
CA GLY A 148 -4.09 4.36 4.46
C GLY A 148 -5.39 4.75 3.78
N LEU A 149 -6.47 5.04 4.53
CA LEU A 149 -7.81 5.35 4.03
C LEU A 149 -8.19 6.79 4.40
N THR A 150 -8.63 7.57 3.42
CA THR A 150 -9.00 8.99 3.59
C THR A 150 -10.02 9.42 2.55
N ASP A 151 -10.75 10.48 2.78
CA ASP A 151 -11.57 11.18 1.79
C ASP A 151 -11.11 12.63 1.50
N LEU A 152 -9.84 12.92 1.81
CA LEU A 152 -9.14 14.21 1.54
C LEU A 152 -9.33 14.76 0.11
N GLU A 153 -9.50 13.89 -0.90
CA GLU A 153 -9.66 14.31 -2.29
C GLU A 153 -11.10 14.71 -2.62
N THR A 154 -12.08 14.01 -2.06
CA THR A 154 -13.51 14.25 -2.29
C THR A 154 -14.29 13.77 -1.08
N GLU A 155 -14.83 14.72 -0.33
CA GLU A 155 -15.68 14.51 0.83
C GLU A 155 -16.69 13.36 0.63
N GLY A 156 -16.68 12.39 1.53
CA GLY A 156 -17.55 11.20 1.52
C GLY A 156 -17.07 10.05 0.62
N VAL A 157 -16.03 10.27 -0.19
CA VAL A 157 -15.41 9.27 -1.08
C VAL A 157 -14.06 8.85 -0.50
N TYR A 158 -14.10 7.79 0.32
CA TYR A 158 -12.90 7.22 0.94
C TYR A 158 -12.10 6.41 -0.07
N ILE A 159 -10.83 6.75 -0.22
CA ILE A 159 -9.88 6.09 -1.13
C ILE A 159 -8.67 5.55 -0.38
N TRP A 160 -8.15 4.43 -0.84
CA TRP A 160 -6.89 3.89 -0.36
C TRP A 160 -5.72 4.65 -1.00
N GLN A 161 -4.83 5.21 -0.17
CA GLN A 161 -3.76 6.09 -0.63
C GLN A 161 -2.66 5.40 -1.46
N ASP A 162 -2.59 4.06 -1.44
CA ASP A 162 -1.66 3.29 -2.26
C ASP A 162 -2.08 3.24 -3.74
N THR A 163 -3.37 3.02 -4.04
CA THR A 163 -3.84 2.80 -5.42
C THR A 163 -4.96 3.72 -5.87
N LYS A 164 -5.44 4.63 -5.01
CA LYS A 164 -6.61 5.48 -5.24
C LYS A 164 -7.92 4.70 -5.44
N GLU A 165 -7.94 3.40 -5.13
CA GLU A 165 -9.14 2.58 -5.17
C GLU A 165 -10.12 3.06 -4.09
N GLU A 166 -11.38 3.26 -4.47
CA GLU A 166 -12.45 3.61 -3.54
C GLU A 166 -12.74 2.45 -2.57
N LEU A 167 -13.06 2.80 -1.33
CA LEU A 167 -13.55 1.87 -0.32
C LEU A 167 -14.80 1.14 -0.83
N SER A 168 -14.72 -0.18 -0.94
CA SER A 168 -15.89 -0.97 -1.35
C SER A 168 -17.09 -0.76 -0.41
N THR A 169 -18.30 -0.70 -0.97
CA THR A 169 -19.55 -0.58 -0.20
C THR A 169 -19.68 -1.68 0.85
N ALA A 170 -19.22 -2.89 0.52
CA ALA A 170 -19.23 -4.04 1.43
C ALA A 170 -18.37 -3.77 2.67
N LEU A 171 -17.11 -3.34 2.49
CA LEU A 171 -16.24 -3.01 3.62
C LEU A 171 -16.76 -1.78 4.38
N LYS A 172 -17.22 -0.73 3.69
CA LYS A 172 -17.77 0.48 4.33
C LYS A 172 -18.87 0.16 5.34
N SER A 173 -19.74 -0.81 5.03
CA SER A 173 -20.85 -1.23 5.91
C SER A 173 -20.43 -1.91 7.23
N VAL A 174 -19.20 -2.38 7.33
CA VAL A 174 -18.67 -3.12 8.48
C VAL A 174 -17.40 -2.51 9.09
N LEU A 175 -16.85 -1.46 8.46
CA LEU A 175 -15.62 -0.81 8.92
C LEU A 175 -15.90 0.16 10.07
N TYR A 176 -16.84 1.08 9.86
CA TYR A 176 -17.10 2.21 10.73
C TYR A 176 -18.05 1.87 11.87
N GLN A 177 -17.76 2.39 13.07
CA GLN A 177 -18.63 2.26 14.24
C GLN A 177 -19.99 2.94 13.98
N THR A 178 -20.97 2.67 14.84
CA THR A 178 -22.31 3.27 14.69
C THR A 178 -22.22 4.80 14.71
N ASN A 179 -22.87 5.44 13.73
CA ASN A 179 -22.82 6.88 13.45
C ASN A 179 -21.50 7.40 12.88
N GLU A 180 -20.61 6.54 12.40
CA GLU A 180 -19.43 6.95 11.62
C GLU A 180 -19.53 6.44 10.17
N PRO A 181 -18.86 7.10 9.21
CA PRO A 181 -18.21 8.40 9.37
C PRO A 181 -19.23 9.54 9.45
N ASN A 182 -19.09 10.47 10.40
CA ASN A 182 -20.04 11.58 10.59
C ASN A 182 -19.51 12.95 10.16
N ASN A 183 -18.22 13.05 9.82
CA ASN A 183 -17.56 14.29 9.47
C ASN A 183 -17.87 15.43 10.48
N LEU A 184 -17.62 15.22 11.77
CA LEU A 184 -17.83 16.23 12.83
C LEU A 184 -16.72 17.31 12.80
N GLY A 185 -16.55 17.98 11.66
CA GLY A 185 -15.47 18.92 11.38
C GLY A 185 -14.92 18.68 9.97
N PRO A 186 -13.60 18.88 9.75
CA PRO A 186 -12.88 18.25 8.65
C PRO A 186 -12.24 16.96 9.19
N GLU A 187 -12.96 15.84 9.08
CA GLU A 187 -12.50 14.52 9.52
C GLU A 187 -12.21 13.63 8.32
N ASP A 188 -11.07 13.87 7.66
CA ASP A 188 -10.80 13.24 6.36
C ASP A 188 -9.94 11.96 6.44
N CYS A 189 -9.57 11.51 7.65
CA CYS A 189 -8.60 10.43 7.85
C CYS A 189 -9.16 9.29 8.70
N THR A 190 -8.94 8.04 8.31
CA THR A 190 -9.48 6.89 9.06
C THR A 190 -8.52 6.34 10.10
N VAL A 191 -9.04 6.08 11.31
CA VAL A 191 -8.39 5.23 12.32
C VAL A 191 -9.19 3.94 12.53
N TYR A 192 -8.50 2.85 12.87
CA TYR A 192 -9.10 1.55 13.15
C TYR A 192 -8.46 0.88 14.37
N ALA A 193 -9.24 0.13 15.14
CA ALA A 193 -8.74 -0.70 16.24
C ALA A 193 -9.15 -2.17 16.08
N ALA A 194 -8.17 -3.05 15.93
CA ALA A 194 -8.39 -4.49 15.83
C ALA A 194 -8.75 -5.12 17.19
N GLY A 195 -9.33 -6.33 17.14
CA GLY A 195 -9.59 -7.16 18.31
C GLY A 195 -10.87 -6.84 19.07
N SER A 196 -11.77 -6.03 18.51
CA SER A 196 -13.07 -5.70 19.09
C SER A 196 -14.18 -6.49 18.40
N SER A 197 -15.25 -6.83 19.13
CA SER A 197 -16.38 -7.62 18.60
C SER A 197 -17.34 -6.83 17.69
N GLY A 198 -16.90 -5.70 17.14
CA GLY A 198 -17.71 -4.81 16.32
C GLY A 198 -16.87 -3.81 15.57
N ASN A 199 -17.52 -3.03 14.71
CA ASN A 199 -16.88 -2.02 13.87
C ASN A 199 -16.25 -0.93 14.75
N THR A 200 -14.98 -0.60 14.50
CA THR A 200 -14.20 0.36 15.30
C THR A 200 -13.63 1.51 14.49
N GLY A 201 -13.87 1.52 13.18
CA GLY A 201 -13.44 2.59 12.29
C GLY A 201 -14.06 3.92 12.69
N ASN A 202 -13.25 4.99 12.61
CA ASN A 202 -13.64 6.37 12.82
C ASN A 202 -12.92 7.22 11.79
N ASP A 203 -13.63 8.12 11.13
CA ASP A 203 -13.03 9.28 10.48
C ASP A 203 -12.61 10.28 11.56
N VAL A 204 -11.44 10.88 11.42
CA VAL A 204 -10.89 11.81 12.40
C VAL A 204 -10.19 12.94 11.68
N ASN A 205 -10.05 14.07 12.36
CA ASN A 205 -9.24 15.16 11.86
C ASN A 205 -7.77 14.70 11.67
N CYS A 206 -7.27 14.81 10.45
CA CYS A 206 -5.93 14.36 10.05
C CYS A 206 -4.78 15.04 10.84
N ALA A 207 -5.01 16.21 11.44
CA ALA A 207 -4.04 16.93 12.25
C ALA A 207 -3.95 16.44 13.71
N LEU A 208 -4.81 15.49 14.12
CA LEU A 208 -4.71 14.87 15.44
C LEU A 208 -3.46 14.00 15.53
N ASN A 209 -2.73 14.13 16.64
CA ASN A 209 -1.45 13.44 16.87
C ASN A 209 -1.50 12.48 18.08
N ASN A 210 -2.65 11.89 18.35
CA ASN A 210 -2.90 10.99 19.48
C ASN A 210 -3.16 9.53 19.04
N PHE A 211 -3.00 9.22 17.77
CA PHE A 211 -3.16 7.88 17.21
C PHE A 211 -1.81 7.27 16.82
N TRP A 212 -1.70 5.96 16.99
CA TRP A 212 -0.57 5.21 16.46
C TRP A 212 -0.77 5.10 14.94
N PHE A 213 0.22 4.59 14.22
CA PHE A 213 0.10 4.38 12.78
C PHE A 213 0.80 3.07 12.40
N ALA A 214 0.35 2.47 11.31
CA ALA A 214 0.96 1.27 10.78
C ALA A 214 1.44 1.52 9.36
N CYS A 215 2.65 1.10 9.05
CA CYS A 215 3.20 1.11 7.71
C CYS A 215 3.16 -0.30 7.11
N GLU A 216 2.94 -0.39 5.82
CA GLU A 216 2.95 -1.63 5.05
C GLU A 216 3.92 -1.50 3.87
N ARG A 217 4.80 -2.48 3.73
CA ARG A 217 5.63 -2.65 2.54
C ARG A 217 4.90 -3.50 1.52
N PRO A 218 4.84 -3.06 0.25
CA PRO A 218 4.22 -3.87 -0.80
C PRO A 218 4.95 -5.20 -0.96
N MET A 219 4.18 -6.28 -1.01
CA MET A 219 4.67 -7.59 -1.40
C MET A 219 3.58 -8.32 -2.20
N LEU A 220 3.97 -8.98 -3.28
CA LEU A 220 3.10 -9.92 -3.96
C LEU A 220 3.15 -11.27 -3.23
N ASN A 221 2.01 -11.70 -2.71
CA ASN A 221 1.81 -13.06 -2.23
C ASN A 221 1.56 -13.96 -3.44
N LEU A 222 2.63 -14.59 -3.94
CA LEU A 222 2.59 -15.52 -5.08
C LEU A 222 2.25 -16.95 -4.66
#